data_AF-A0A6A5UZ56-F1
#
_entry.id   AF-A0A6A5UZ56-F1
#
_cell.length_a   1.000
_cell.length_b   1.000
_cell.length_c   1.000
_cell.angle_alpha   90.00
_cell.angle_beta   90.00
_cell.angle_gamma   90.00
#
_symmetry.space_group_name_H-M   'P 1'
#
loop_
_entity.id
_entity.type
_entity.pdbx_description
1 polymer ?
#
loop_
_entity_poly.entity_id
_entity_poly.type
_entity_poly.pdbx_seq_one_letter_code
_entity_poly.pdbx_strand_id
1 'polypeptide(L)'
;GHGRPASLLLMKSADMDAADDKGCTPLYKACGAMEDESALYLIQQADQILNKGASNGKTPLRKAAARGHRDIVEAIFEKCNRDMSVLLSKDKKGTTPLHAAAHNGRKDVVEYL
;
A
#
# COMPACT_ATOMS: atom_id res chain seq x y z
N GLY A 1 14.49 -9.04 21.57
CA GLY A 1 13.20 -9.67 21.91
C GLY A 1 12.16 -9.13 20.96
N HIS A 2 11.81 -9.91 19.92
CA HIS A 2 10.90 -9.46 18.86
C HIS A 2 9.45 -9.62 19.33
N GLY A 3 8.98 -8.65 20.11
CA GLY A 3 7.54 -8.48 20.30
C GLY A 3 6.93 -8.17 18.95
N ARG A 4 5.99 -9.01 18.48
CA ARG A 4 5.19 -8.72 17.29
C ARG A 4 4.59 -7.31 17.45
N PRO A 5 4.69 -6.42 16.45
CA PRO A 5 4.15 -5.07 16.55
C PRO A 5 2.69 -5.11 17.04
N ALA A 6 2.31 -4.24 17.98
CA ALA A 6 0.95 -4.23 18.53
C ALA A 6 -0.11 -4.05 17.43
N SER A 7 0.26 -3.35 16.36
CA SER A 7 -0.47 -3.22 15.10
C SER A 7 -0.75 -4.57 14.43
N LEU A 8 0.22 -5.48 14.37
CA LEU A 8 0.08 -6.82 13.80
C LEU A 8 -0.90 -7.70 14.60
N LEU A 9 -0.89 -7.60 15.92
CA LEU A 9 -1.81 -8.35 16.79
C LEU A 9 -3.25 -7.85 16.66
N LEU A 10 -3.46 -6.54 16.56
CA LEU A 10 -4.76 -5.94 16.31
C LEU A 10 -5.31 -6.31 14.93
N MET A 11 -4.45 -6.45 13.93
CA MET A 11 -4.85 -6.83 12.56
C MET A 11 -5.37 -8.26 12.44
N LYS A 12 -4.93 -9.19 13.29
CA LYS A 12 -5.39 -10.60 13.23
C LYS A 12 -6.87 -10.79 13.53
N SER A 13 -7.48 -9.86 14.26
CA SER A 13 -8.91 -9.88 14.62
C SER A 13 -9.72 -8.79 13.93
N ALA A 14 -9.07 -7.90 13.16
CA ALA A 14 -9.73 -6.79 12.50
C ALA A 14 -10.22 -7.19 11.11
N ASP A 15 -11.39 -6.68 10.72
CA ASP A 15 -11.86 -6.75 9.35
C ASP A 15 -10.89 -5.98 8.44
N MET A 16 -10.19 -6.71 7.57
CA MET A 16 -9.15 -6.15 6.70
C MET A 16 -9.73 -5.26 5.59
N ASP A 17 -11.04 -5.38 5.32
CA ASP A 17 -11.77 -4.54 4.37
C ASP A 17 -12.42 -3.32 5.03
N ALA A 18 -12.39 -3.22 6.36
CA ALA A 18 -12.99 -2.10 7.07
C ALA A 18 -12.34 -0.78 6.64
N ALA A 19 -13.13 0.16 6.15
CA ALA A 19 -12.65 1.49 5.80
C ALA A 19 -12.96 2.47 6.93
N ASP A 20 -12.00 3.35 7.27
CA ASP A 20 -12.27 4.47 8.17
C ASP A 20 -13.21 5.51 7.52
N ASP A 21 -13.60 6.57 8.25
CA ASP A 21 -14.48 7.64 7.73
C ASP A 21 -13.91 8.35 6.49
N LYS A 22 -12.61 8.20 6.21
CA LYS A 22 -11.95 8.74 5.01
C LYS A 22 -11.86 7.70 3.89
N GLY A 23 -12.52 6.56 4.05
CA GLY A 23 -12.52 5.44 3.14
C GLY A 23 -11.18 4.69 3.11
N CYS A 24 -10.30 4.86 4.11
CA CYS A 24 -8.97 4.25 4.11
C CYS A 24 -9.02 2.86 4.72
N THR A 25 -8.53 1.86 3.97
CA THR A 25 -8.34 0.49 4.47
C THR A 25 -7.11 0.36 5.39
N PRO A 26 -7.05 -0.67 6.25
CA PRO A 26 -5.88 -1.01 7.06
C PRO A 26 -4.60 -1.10 6.23
N LEU A 27 -4.68 -1.73 5.06
CA LEU A 27 -3.55 -1.86 4.14
C LEU A 27 -3.07 -0.49 3.62
N TYR A 28 -3.99 0.40 3.26
CA TYR A 28 -3.63 1.76 2.85
C TYR A 28 -2.91 2.53 3.96
N LYS A 29 -3.33 2.38 5.22
CA LYS A 29 -2.67 3.01 6.37
C LYS A 29 -1.29 2.42 6.61
N ALA A 30 -1.16 1.09 6.59
CA ALA A 30 0.09 0.38 6.79
C ALA A 30 1.14 0.77 5.74
N CYS A 31 0.76 0.86 4.46
CA CYS A 31 1.64 1.34 3.38
C CYS A 31 2.12 2.80 3.58
N GLY A 32 1.47 3.55 4.47
CA GLY A 32 1.83 4.93 4.81
C GLY A 32 2.67 5.08 6.08
N ALA A 33 2.79 4.03 6.88
CA ALA A 33 3.48 3.97 8.16
C ALA A 33 4.87 3.33 8.01
N MET A 34 5.78 3.55 8.97
CA MET A 34 7.15 3.00 8.93
C MET A 34 7.24 1.51 9.29
N GLU A 35 6.10 0.86 9.55
CA GLU A 35 6.04 -0.53 10.01
C GLU A 35 5.79 -1.48 8.84
N ASP A 36 6.86 -1.83 8.13
CA ASP A 36 6.79 -2.64 6.91
C ASP A 36 6.24 -4.05 7.17
N GLU A 37 6.49 -4.65 8.35
CA GLU A 37 5.98 -5.98 8.72
C GLU A 37 4.45 -6.06 8.70
N SER A 38 3.76 -5.03 9.21
CA SER A 38 2.29 -5.00 9.22
C SER A 38 1.72 -4.86 7.82
N ALA A 39 2.36 -4.06 6.96
CA ALA A 39 1.96 -3.93 5.57
C ALA A 39 2.16 -5.25 4.81
N LEU A 40 3.33 -5.88 4.95
CA LEU A 40 3.64 -7.17 4.32
C LEU A 40 2.68 -8.27 4.76
N TYR A 41 2.37 -8.35 6.06
CA TYR A 41 1.37 -9.27 6.58
C TYR A 41 0.00 -9.07 5.92
N LEU A 42 -0.48 -7.81 5.87
CA LEU A 42 -1.76 -7.50 5.23
C LEU A 42 -1.78 -7.82 3.74
N ILE A 43 -0.68 -7.60 3.02
CA ILE A 43 -0.56 -7.95 1.60
C ILE A 43 -0.69 -9.46 1.40
N GLN A 44 -0.08 -10.27 2.27
CA GLN A 44 -0.19 -11.73 2.18
C GLN A 44 -1.62 -12.21 2.39
N GLN A 45 -2.36 -11.60 3.31
CA GLN A 45 -3.73 -11.97 3.64
C GLN A 45 -4.78 -11.39 2.67
N ALA A 46 -4.45 -10.32 1.93
CA ALA A 46 -5.39 -9.64 1.04
C ALA A 46 -5.49 -10.31 -0.33
N ASP A 47 -6.60 -11.01 -0.63
CA ASP A 47 -6.81 -11.59 -1.96
C ASP A 47 -7.42 -10.60 -2.99
N GLN A 48 -8.12 -9.54 -2.55
CA GLN A 48 -8.72 -8.51 -3.45
C GLN A 48 -8.54 -7.04 -3.02
N ILE A 49 -7.81 -6.77 -1.93
CA ILE A 49 -7.82 -5.45 -1.25
C ILE A 49 -6.79 -4.46 -1.83
N LEU A 50 -5.92 -4.91 -2.76
CA LEU A 50 -4.79 -4.11 -3.26
C LEU A 50 -5.22 -2.88 -4.06
N ASN A 51 -6.46 -2.85 -4.55
CA ASN A 51 -7.02 -1.73 -5.32
C ASN A 51 -7.95 -0.82 -4.50
N LYS A 52 -8.40 -1.25 -3.31
CA LYS A 52 -9.25 -0.46 -2.42
C LYS A 52 -8.37 0.31 -1.43
N GLY A 53 -8.03 1.55 -1.77
CA GLY A 53 -7.20 2.39 -0.89
C GLY A 53 -8.02 3.39 -0.10
N ALA A 54 -8.19 4.62 -0.60
CA ALA A 54 -8.89 5.71 0.07
C ALA A 54 -10.03 6.29 -0.79
N SER A 55 -10.97 7.03 -0.16
CA SER A 55 -12.14 7.67 -0.80
C SER A 55 -11.83 8.60 -2.00
N ASN A 56 -10.57 8.99 -2.19
CA ASN A 56 -10.09 9.79 -3.32
C ASN A 56 -9.49 8.97 -4.48
N GLY A 57 -9.69 7.65 -4.49
CA GLY A 57 -9.16 6.74 -5.51
C GLY A 57 -7.65 6.48 -5.36
N LYS A 58 -7.02 6.90 -4.26
CA LYS A 58 -5.62 6.54 -3.99
C LYS A 58 -5.55 5.08 -3.57
N THR A 59 -4.65 4.32 -4.15
CA THR A 59 -4.40 2.90 -3.81
C THR A 59 -3.30 2.75 -2.74
N PRO A 60 -3.22 1.61 -2.04
CA PRO A 60 -2.09 1.26 -1.19
C PRO A 60 -0.75 1.33 -1.92
N LEU A 61 -0.67 0.84 -3.16
CA LEU A 61 0.54 0.93 -4.00
C LEU A 61 1.00 2.37 -4.18
N ARG A 62 0.09 3.30 -4.52
CA ARG A 62 0.39 4.73 -4.65
C ARG A 62 0.90 5.32 -3.34
N LYS A 63 0.40 4.85 -2.20
CA LYS A 63 0.79 5.32 -0.87
C LYS A 63 2.20 4.85 -0.52
N ALA A 64 2.51 3.57 -0.73
CA ALA A 64 3.84 2.99 -0.56
C ALA A 64 4.86 3.69 -1.46
N ALA A 65 4.51 3.90 -2.72
CA ALA A 65 5.37 4.57 -3.69
C ALA A 65 5.67 6.03 -3.30
N ALA A 66 4.68 6.78 -2.81
CA ALA A 66 4.87 8.14 -2.31
C ALA A 66 5.79 8.20 -1.07
N ARG A 67 5.77 7.15 -0.25
CA ARG A 67 6.60 7.05 0.97
C ARG A 67 8.00 6.52 0.71
N GLY A 68 8.21 5.83 -0.40
CA GLY A 68 9.51 5.24 -0.76
C GLY A 68 9.69 3.82 -0.23
N HIS A 69 8.62 3.13 0.17
CA HIS A 69 8.72 1.78 0.71
C HIS A 69 8.75 0.78 -0.45
N ARG A 70 9.93 0.62 -1.06
CA ARG A 70 10.15 -0.23 -2.24
C ARG A 70 9.69 -1.68 -2.00
N ASP A 71 10.00 -2.22 -0.84
CA ASP A 71 9.71 -3.61 -0.46
C ASP A 71 8.19 -3.88 -0.46
N ILE A 72 7.42 -2.92 0.03
CA ILE A 72 5.94 -2.94 0.00
C ILE A 72 5.43 -2.80 -1.43
N VAL A 73 6.03 -1.92 -2.23
CA VAL A 73 5.66 -1.74 -3.65
C VAL A 73 5.84 -3.05 -4.41
N GLU A 74 6.98 -3.72 -4.22
CA GLU A 74 7.30 -5.00 -4.83
C GLU A 74 6.35 -6.10 -4.36
N ALA A 75 6.11 -6.21 -3.06
CA ALA A 75 5.17 -7.19 -2.51
C ALA A 75 3.73 -7.01 -3.05
N ILE A 76 3.24 -5.78 -3.18
CA ILE A 76 1.93 -5.50 -3.79
C ILE A 76 1.93 -5.91 -5.26
N PHE A 77 2.97 -5.56 -6.02
CA PHE A 77 3.06 -5.86 -7.44
C PHE A 77 3.08 -7.38 -7.70
N GLU A 78 3.82 -8.13 -6.89
CA GLU A 78 3.85 -9.59 -6.92
C GLU A 78 2.49 -10.20 -6.55
N LYS A 79 1.84 -9.71 -5.49
CA LYS A 79 0.51 -10.21 -5.09
C LYS A 79 -0.56 -9.90 -6.15
N CYS A 80 -0.38 -8.86 -6.95
CA CYS A 80 -1.19 -8.55 -8.14
C CYS A 80 -0.80 -9.34 -9.39
N ASN A 81 -0.01 -10.42 -9.28
CA ASN A 81 0.52 -11.19 -10.42
C ASN A 81 1.24 -10.32 -11.45
N ARG A 82 1.93 -9.27 -11.00
CA ARG A 82 2.60 -8.27 -11.85
C ARG A 82 1.69 -7.63 -12.91
N ASP A 83 0.41 -7.46 -12.61
CA ASP A 83 -0.50 -6.75 -13.51
C ASP A 83 -0.08 -5.27 -13.65
N MET A 84 0.37 -4.89 -14.85
CA MET A 84 0.79 -3.52 -15.14
C MET A 84 -0.33 -2.49 -14.97
N SER A 85 -1.60 -2.91 -15.04
CA SER A 85 -2.75 -2.02 -14.83
C SER A 85 -2.72 -1.35 -13.45
N VAL A 86 -2.13 -2.03 -12.45
CA VAL A 86 -2.06 -1.53 -11.07
C VAL A 86 -1.08 -0.36 -10.96
N LEU A 87 0.01 -0.39 -11.73
CA LEU A 87 1.00 0.69 -11.81
C LEU A 87 0.47 1.92 -12.56
N LEU A 88 -0.52 1.72 -13.43
CA LEU A 88 -1.17 2.77 -14.22
C LEU A 88 -2.42 3.35 -13.52
N SER A 89 -2.81 2.80 -12.38
CA SER A 89 -3.96 3.26 -11.61
C SER A 89 -3.82 4.74 -11.24
N LYS A 90 -4.85 5.52 -11.54
CA LYS A 90 -4.90 6.96 -11.31
C LYS A 90 -5.87 7.28 -10.18
N ASP A 91 -5.45 8.15 -9.27
CA ASP A 91 -6.37 8.74 -8.31
C ASP A 91 -7.30 9.77 -9.00
N LYS A 92 -8.22 10.37 -8.24
CA LYS A 92 -9.14 11.40 -8.76
C LYS A 92 -8.44 12.64 -9.36
N LYS A 93 -7.14 12.82 -9.13
CA LYS A 93 -6.33 13.90 -9.72
C LYS A 93 -5.50 13.42 -10.91
N GLY A 94 -5.71 12.20 -11.41
CA GLY A 94 -4.93 11.63 -12.51
C GLY A 94 -3.52 11.19 -12.11
N THR A 95 -3.19 11.14 -10.82
CA THR A 95 -1.82 10.82 -10.35
C THR A 95 -1.62 9.31 -10.23
N THR A 96 -0.56 8.79 -10.87
CA THR A 96 -0.14 7.38 -10.76
C THR A 96 0.85 7.15 -9.61
N PRO A 97 1.12 5.89 -9.19
CA PRO A 97 2.21 5.56 -8.27
C PRO A 97 3.57 6.17 -8.68
N LEU A 98 3.94 6.09 -9.96
CA LEU A 98 5.20 6.67 -10.46
C LEU A 98 5.25 8.20 -10.29
N HIS A 99 4.17 8.91 -10.63
CA HIS A 99 4.09 10.36 -10.37
C HIS A 99 4.27 10.67 -8.88
N ALA A 100 3.68 9.87 -7.99
CA ALA A 100 3.80 10.07 -6.57
C ALA A 100 5.22 9.78 -6.04
N ALA A 101 5.90 8.75 -6.54
CA ALA A 101 7.29 8.45 -6.19
C ALA A 101 8.24 9.56 -6.67
N ALA A 102 8.11 9.98 -7.93
CA ALA A 102 8.91 11.04 -8.53
C ALA A 102 8.72 12.38 -7.82
N HIS A 103 7.47 12.78 -7.56
CA HIS A 103 7.14 14.02 -6.86
C HIS A 103 7.75 14.08 -5.44
N ASN A 104 7.88 12.94 -4.76
CA ASN A 104 8.47 12.86 -3.43
C ASN A 104 9.96 12.49 -3.42
N GLY A 105 10.62 12.45 -4.59
CA GLY A 105 12.06 12.15 -4.71
C GLY A 105 12.44 10.71 -4.31
N ARG A 106 11.52 9.75 -4.41
CA ARG A 106 11.74 8.34 -4.03
C ARG A 106 12.47 7.59 -5.14
N LYS A 107 13.76 7.88 -5.32
CA LYS A 107 14.60 7.34 -6.41
C LYS A 107 14.52 5.82 -6.53
N ASP A 108 14.73 5.11 -5.43
CA ASP A 108 14.75 3.64 -5.43
C ASP A 108 13.43 3.00 -5.89
N VAL A 109 12.31 3.69 -5.65
CA VAL A 109 10.98 3.27 -6.12
C VAL A 109 10.76 3.67 -7.58
N VAL A 110 11.22 4.84 -7.99
CA VAL A 110 11.15 5.29 -9.40
C VAL A 110 11.97 4.38 -10.31
N GLU A 111 13.12 3.88 -9.85
CA GLU A 111 13.93 2.92 -10.61
C GLU A 111 13.29 1.53 -10.69
N TYR A 112 12.42 1.19 -9.74
CA TYR A 112 11.70 -0.08 -9.70
C TYR A 112 10.43 -0.07 -10.56
N LEU A 113 9.67 1.05 -10.56
CA LEU A 113 8.37 1.23 -11.21
C LEU A 113 8.47 1.64 -12.68
#